data_AF-A0A9P0YKJ6-F1
#
_entry.id   AF-A0A9P0YKJ6-F1
#
_cell.length_a   1.000
_cell.length_b   1.000
_cell.length_c   1.000
_cell.angle_alpha   90.00
_cell.angle_beta   90.00
_cell.angle_gamma   90.00
#
_symmetry.space_group_name_H-M   'P 1'
#
loop_
_entity.id
_entity.type
_entity.pdbx_description
1 polymer ?
#
loop_
_entity_poly.entity_id
_entity_poly.type
_entity_poly.pdbx_seq_one_letter_code
_entity_poly.pdbx_strand_id
1 'polypeptide(L)'
;MMKLPMFLHMRAAAHDFCDIFERNYDRFCAGVVHSFTDSAEDRDKLLSFNNLFIGVNGCSLKTEENIEVVKGIPINRMMIETDSPYCEIKNTHAGSRFVKSLWSSKKKDKYDEECLVKGRNEPCLVRQVVEVIAATKGIADIEDLSKTLYHNTCRVFFPHDLDSMADVLLASSPKTV
;
A
#
# COMPACT_ATOMS: atom_id res chain seq x y z
N MET A 1 21.60 14.66 -12.31
CA MET A 1 21.29 13.40 -11.58
C MET A 1 19.79 13.25 -11.54
N MET A 2 19.25 12.08 -11.93
CA MET A 2 17.82 11.78 -11.76
C MET A 2 17.55 11.57 -10.25
N LYS A 3 16.63 12.35 -9.68
CA LYS A 3 16.17 12.20 -8.28
C LYS A 3 14.94 11.30 -8.24
N LEU A 4 15.11 10.02 -8.57
CA LEU A 4 14.03 9.03 -8.49
C LEU A 4 13.83 8.57 -7.04
N PRO A 5 12.58 8.31 -6.63
CA PRO A 5 12.31 7.65 -5.35
C PRO A 5 12.74 6.17 -5.39
N MET A 6 12.95 5.58 -4.21
CA MET A 6 13.34 4.18 -4.07
C MET A 6 12.14 3.27 -3.81
N PHE A 7 12.14 2.09 -4.43
CA PHE A 7 11.25 0.98 -4.11
C PHE A 7 12.09 -0.09 -3.38
N LEU A 8 11.91 -0.20 -2.07
CA LEU A 8 12.86 -0.85 -1.15
C LEU A 8 12.28 -2.16 -0.63
N HIS A 9 13.06 -3.22 -0.72
CA HIS A 9 12.73 -4.52 -0.13
C HIS A 9 13.44 -4.69 1.21
N MET A 10 12.72 -5.18 2.22
CA MET A 10 13.27 -5.52 3.53
C MET A 10 12.51 -6.73 4.09
N ARG A 11 13.26 -7.72 4.59
CA ARG A 11 12.71 -8.90 5.28
C ARG A 11 13.74 -9.45 6.24
N ALA A 12 13.43 -9.49 7.53
CA ALA A 12 14.31 -10.02 8.58
C ALA A 12 15.74 -9.42 8.53
N ALA A 13 15.84 -8.15 8.13
CA ALA A 13 17.09 -7.45 7.88
C ALA A 13 17.04 -5.99 8.33
N ALA A 14 16.14 -5.64 9.25
CA ALA A 14 15.84 -4.26 9.61
C ALA A 14 17.06 -3.49 10.12
N HIS A 15 17.94 -4.12 10.90
CA HIS A 15 19.18 -3.52 11.39
C HIS A 15 20.08 -3.07 10.23
N ASP A 16 20.54 -4.01 9.40
CA ASP A 16 21.45 -3.73 8.29
C ASP A 16 20.80 -2.80 7.26
N PHE A 17 19.49 -2.96 7.03
CA PHE A 17 18.70 -2.08 6.17
C PHE A 17 18.76 -0.64 6.66
N CYS A 18 18.46 -0.39 7.94
CA CYS A 18 18.44 0.95 8.51
C CYS A 18 19.85 1.58 8.53
N ASP A 19 20.88 0.79 8.84
CA ASP A 19 22.28 1.25 8.84
C ASP A 19 22.76 1.66 7.43
N ILE A 20 22.36 0.91 6.40
CA ILE A 20 22.65 1.27 5.00
C ILE A 20 21.82 2.49 4.59
N PHE A 21 20.54 2.51 4.96
CA PHE A 21 19.63 3.58 4.60
C PHE A 21 20.10 4.92 5.19
N GLU A 22 20.45 4.96 6.47
CA GLU A 22 20.91 6.16 7.18
C GLU A 22 22.19 6.74 6.56
N ARG A 23 23.18 5.90 6.24
CA ARG A 23 24.41 6.34 5.56
C ARG A 23 24.19 6.91 4.16
N ASN A 24 23.05 6.62 3.54
CA ASN A 24 22.72 7.03 2.19
C ASN A 24 21.49 7.96 2.12
N TYR A 25 21.01 8.45 3.28
CA TYR A 25 19.72 9.14 3.42
C TYR A 25 19.55 10.30 2.42
N ASP A 26 20.60 11.11 2.22
CA ASP A 26 20.57 12.30 1.35
C ASP A 26 20.75 11.98 -0.15
N ARG A 27 20.89 10.71 -0.53
CA ARG A 27 21.20 10.30 -1.92
C ARG A 27 19.96 10.05 -2.77
N PHE A 28 18.76 10.04 -2.18
CA PHE A 28 17.48 9.86 -2.86
C PHE A 28 16.41 10.77 -2.24
N CYS A 29 15.32 11.03 -2.98
CA CYS A 29 14.32 12.00 -2.56
C CYS A 29 13.30 11.42 -1.57
N ALA A 30 12.89 10.17 -1.76
CA ALA A 30 11.94 9.44 -0.94
C ALA A 30 12.03 7.95 -1.25
N GLY A 31 11.33 7.11 -0.48
CA GLY A 31 11.14 5.72 -0.86
C GLY A 31 9.99 5.05 -0.14
N VAL A 32 9.65 3.85 -0.57
CA VAL A 32 8.69 2.97 0.10
C VAL A 32 9.37 1.66 0.45
N VAL A 33 9.22 1.20 1.69
CA VAL A 33 9.52 -0.19 2.06
C VAL A 33 8.31 -1.02 1.70
N HIS A 34 8.41 -1.72 0.57
CA HIS A 34 7.29 -2.43 -0.03
C HIS A 34 7.01 -3.76 0.68
N SER A 35 5.76 -4.23 0.61
CA SER A 35 5.32 -5.52 1.14
C SER A 35 5.75 -5.77 2.59
N PHE A 36 5.56 -4.77 3.47
CA PHE A 36 6.07 -4.83 4.83
C PHE A 36 5.35 -5.89 5.67
N THR A 37 6.11 -6.77 6.32
CA THR A 37 5.59 -7.88 7.14
C THR A 37 6.27 -8.01 8.50
N ASP A 38 7.21 -7.12 8.81
CA ASP A 38 8.10 -7.23 9.96
C ASP A 38 7.46 -6.55 11.19
N SER A 39 8.21 -6.43 12.29
CA SER A 39 7.63 -6.13 13.60
C SER A 39 7.19 -4.67 13.78
N ALA A 40 6.51 -4.40 14.91
CA ALA A 40 6.14 -3.03 15.28
C ALA A 40 7.37 -2.14 15.54
N GLU A 41 8.44 -2.71 16.11
CA GLU A 41 9.71 -2.03 16.33
C GLU A 41 10.38 -1.67 15.00
N ASP A 42 10.38 -2.59 14.04
CA ASP A 42 10.93 -2.35 12.70
C ASP A 42 10.12 -1.26 11.97
N ARG A 43 8.79 -1.32 12.08
CA ARG A 43 7.89 -0.26 11.57
C ARG A 43 8.28 1.10 12.15
N ASP A 44 8.43 1.19 13.47
CA ASP A 44 8.72 2.46 14.15
C ASP A 44 10.09 3.01 13.76
N LYS A 45 11.09 2.13 13.61
CA LYS A 45 12.41 2.51 13.11
C LYS A 45 12.33 3.05 11.68
N LEU A 46 11.58 2.40 10.78
CA LEU A 46 11.36 2.89 9.42
C LEU A 46 10.62 4.25 9.39
N LEU A 47 9.63 4.44 10.26
CA LEU A 47 8.86 5.68 10.35
C LEU A 47 9.68 6.86 10.90
N SER A 48 10.78 6.60 11.61
CA SER A 48 11.72 7.64 12.07
C SER A 48 12.41 8.38 10.91
N PHE A 49 12.50 7.76 9.73
CA PHE A 49 12.98 8.41 8.51
C PHE A 49 11.84 9.18 7.85
N ASN A 50 11.96 10.51 7.74
CA ASN A 50 10.85 11.34 7.26
C ASN A 50 10.47 11.10 5.79
N ASN A 51 11.38 10.60 4.97
CA ASN A 51 11.20 10.40 3.54
C ASN A 51 10.80 8.95 3.15
N LEU A 52 10.48 8.08 4.12
CA LEU A 52 10.03 6.71 3.88
C LEU A 52 8.52 6.52 3.93
N PHE A 53 8.01 5.55 3.19
CA PHE A 53 6.65 5.07 3.25
C PHE A 53 6.65 3.57 3.53
N ILE A 54 5.52 3.04 4.00
CA ILE A 54 5.34 1.60 4.21
C ILE A 54 4.27 1.09 3.25
N GLY A 55 4.64 0.11 2.43
CA GLY A 55 3.76 -0.58 1.51
C GLY A 55 3.04 -1.75 2.18
N VAL A 56 1.72 -1.80 2.02
CA VAL A 56 0.84 -2.80 2.63
C VAL A 56 0.15 -3.61 1.53
N ASN A 57 0.20 -4.94 1.64
CA ASN A 57 -0.51 -5.87 0.76
C ASN A 57 -1.13 -7.02 1.56
N GLY A 58 -1.68 -8.05 0.90
CA GLY A 58 -2.26 -9.19 1.60
C GLY A 58 -1.28 -10.04 2.41
N CYS A 59 0.03 -9.97 2.15
CA CYS A 59 1.05 -10.57 3.00
C CYS A 59 1.24 -9.81 4.32
N SER A 60 1.04 -8.49 4.32
CA SER A 60 1.02 -7.61 5.50
C SER A 60 -0.21 -7.78 6.39
N LEU A 61 -1.13 -8.70 6.07
CA LEU A 61 -2.44 -8.83 6.71
C LEU A 61 -2.75 -10.28 7.14
N LYS A 62 -1.71 -11.13 7.24
CA LYS A 62 -1.83 -12.57 7.47
C LYS A 62 -2.20 -12.92 8.89
N THR A 63 -1.53 -12.33 9.88
CA THR A 63 -1.69 -12.65 11.30
C THR A 63 -2.32 -11.49 12.07
N GLU A 64 -2.85 -11.75 13.28
CA GLU A 64 -3.32 -10.67 14.17
C GLU A 64 -2.21 -9.68 14.51
N GLU A 65 -0.98 -10.18 14.68
CA GLU A 65 0.20 -9.33 14.88
C GLU A 65 0.42 -8.40 13.68
N ASN A 66 0.32 -8.91 12.44
CA ASN A 66 0.42 -8.05 11.26
C ASN A 66 -0.70 -6.99 11.22
N ILE A 67 -1.91 -7.34 11.64
CA ILE A 67 -3.03 -6.37 11.74
C ILE A 67 -2.70 -5.25 12.74
N GLU A 68 -2.16 -5.57 13.92
CA GLU A 68 -1.75 -4.56 14.91
C GLU A 68 -0.56 -3.71 14.42
N VAL A 69 0.40 -4.32 13.70
CA VAL A 69 1.49 -3.59 13.05
C VAL A 69 0.93 -2.57 12.05
N VAL A 70 0.04 -2.99 11.15
CA VAL A 70 -0.61 -2.13 10.15
C VAL A 70 -1.44 -1.03 10.80
N LYS A 71 -2.12 -1.33 11.90
CA LYS A 71 -2.89 -0.36 12.68
C LYS A 71 -2.03 0.80 13.19
N GLY A 72 -0.77 0.55 13.54
CA GLY A 72 0.18 1.58 13.97
C GLY A 72 0.78 2.43 12.85
N ILE A 73 0.65 2.04 11.57
CA ILE A 73 1.17 2.83 10.45
C ILE A 73 0.28 4.07 10.24
N PRO A 74 0.82 5.31 10.27
CA PRO A 74 0.07 6.50 9.93
C PRO A 74 -0.45 6.45 8.48
N ILE A 75 -1.72 6.81 8.24
CA ILE A 75 -2.31 6.76 6.88
C ILE A 75 -1.52 7.62 5.90
N ASN A 76 -1.02 8.79 6.33
CA ASN A 76 -0.19 9.68 5.51
C ASN A 76 1.25 9.17 5.28
N ARG A 77 1.60 7.97 5.74
CA ARG A 77 2.89 7.29 5.51
C ARG A 77 2.70 5.88 4.93
N MET A 78 1.48 5.57 4.49
CA MET A 78 1.08 4.25 3.97
C MET A 78 0.87 4.29 2.45
N MET A 79 1.29 3.22 1.77
CA MET A 79 0.91 2.92 0.39
C MET A 79 0.29 1.52 0.34
N ILE A 80 -0.49 1.24 -0.70
CA ILE A 80 -1.12 -0.07 -0.91
C ILE A 80 -0.64 -0.72 -2.19
N GLU A 81 -0.53 -2.03 -2.17
CA GLU A 81 -0.12 -2.82 -3.31
C GLU A 81 -0.76 -4.22 -3.24
N THR A 82 -0.67 -5.00 -4.32
CA THR A 82 -1.15 -6.40 -4.31
C THR A 82 -0.01 -7.41 -4.24
N ASP A 83 1.17 -7.04 -4.75
CA ASP A 83 2.25 -7.97 -5.05
C ASP A 83 1.79 -9.15 -5.94
N SER A 84 0.82 -8.88 -6.81
CA SER A 84 0.27 -9.89 -7.73
C SER A 84 1.38 -10.49 -8.60
N PRO A 85 1.41 -11.82 -8.79
CA PRO A 85 0.33 -12.79 -8.53
C PRO A 85 0.28 -13.38 -7.11
N TYR A 86 1.11 -12.88 -6.19
CA TYR A 86 1.24 -13.36 -4.81
C TYR A 86 0.32 -12.62 -3.84
N CYS A 87 0.46 -12.91 -2.55
CA CYS A 87 -0.19 -12.17 -1.46
C CYS A 87 -1.71 -12.03 -1.55
N GLU A 88 -2.40 -13.03 -2.14
CA GLU A 88 -3.85 -13.18 -2.01
C GLU A 88 -4.27 -13.20 -0.52
N ILE A 89 -5.32 -12.47 -0.16
CA ILE A 89 -5.93 -12.55 1.16
C ILE A 89 -6.77 -13.83 1.22
N LYS A 90 -6.27 -14.84 1.92
CA LYS A 90 -6.91 -16.15 2.04
C LYS A 90 -7.83 -16.20 3.26
N ASN A 91 -8.82 -17.10 3.25
CA ASN A 91 -9.76 -17.31 4.36
C ASN A 91 -9.09 -17.68 5.70
N THR A 92 -7.83 -18.10 5.68
CA THR A 92 -7.03 -18.41 6.88
C THR A 92 -6.28 -17.22 7.44
N HIS A 93 -6.28 -16.07 6.75
CA HIS A 93 -5.60 -14.86 7.18
C HIS A 93 -6.49 -14.04 8.11
N ALA A 94 -5.92 -13.38 9.11
CA ALA A 94 -6.64 -12.51 10.04
C ALA A 94 -7.44 -11.40 9.30
N GLY A 95 -6.88 -10.83 8.23
CA GLY A 95 -7.54 -9.80 7.44
C GLY A 95 -8.80 -10.26 6.68
N SER A 96 -8.98 -11.56 6.42
CA SER A 96 -10.06 -12.04 5.53
C SER A 96 -11.46 -11.72 6.05
N ARG A 97 -11.63 -11.59 7.38
CA ARG A 97 -12.91 -11.24 8.01
C ARG A 97 -13.43 -9.84 7.64
N PHE A 98 -12.57 -8.98 7.11
CA PHE A 98 -12.92 -7.61 6.75
C PHE A 98 -13.16 -7.42 5.25
N VAL A 99 -12.86 -8.45 4.44
CA VAL A 99 -13.05 -8.40 2.99
C VAL A 99 -14.54 -8.43 2.66
N LYS A 100 -14.97 -7.50 1.79
CA LYS A 100 -16.35 -7.35 1.34
C LYS A 100 -16.46 -7.53 -0.18
N SER A 101 -15.48 -7.04 -0.94
CA SER A 101 -15.49 -7.13 -2.40
C SER A 101 -15.02 -8.52 -2.86
N LEU A 102 -15.84 -9.16 -3.72
CA LEU A 102 -15.58 -10.49 -4.26
C LEU A 102 -15.74 -10.49 -5.79
N TRP A 103 -14.93 -11.29 -6.45
CA TRP A 103 -14.97 -11.52 -7.89
C TRP A 103 -15.20 -13.00 -8.18
N SER A 104 -15.87 -13.30 -9.29
CA SER A 104 -16.00 -14.67 -9.78
C SER A 104 -14.62 -15.26 -10.08
N SER A 105 -14.38 -16.49 -9.62
CA SER A 105 -13.09 -17.17 -9.83
C SER A 105 -13.26 -18.62 -10.27
N LYS A 106 -12.44 -19.04 -11.23
CA LYS A 106 -12.41 -20.40 -11.77
C LYS A 106 -11.05 -21.06 -11.56
N LYS A 107 -11.03 -22.40 -11.58
CA LYS A 107 -9.76 -23.15 -11.56
C LYS A 107 -9.00 -22.88 -12.86
N LYS A 108 -7.66 -22.98 -12.82
CA LYS A 108 -6.79 -22.73 -13.99
C LYS A 108 -7.16 -23.55 -15.23
N ASP A 109 -7.65 -24.78 -15.06
CA ASP A 109 -8.08 -25.69 -16.12
C ASP A 109 -9.45 -25.32 -16.73
N LYS A 110 -10.16 -24.37 -16.13
CA LYS A 110 -11.45 -23.83 -16.59
C LYS A 110 -11.36 -22.31 -16.76
N TYR A 111 -10.25 -21.84 -17.33
CA TYR A 111 -10.01 -20.42 -17.56
C TYR A 111 -11.18 -19.77 -18.32
N ASP A 112 -11.48 -18.53 -17.91
CA ASP A 112 -12.49 -17.66 -18.49
C ASP A 112 -11.98 -16.24 -18.30
N GLU A 113 -11.99 -15.43 -19.37
CA GLU A 113 -11.45 -14.07 -19.36
C GLU A 113 -12.23 -13.11 -18.45
N GLU A 114 -13.50 -13.42 -18.17
CA GLU A 114 -14.37 -12.64 -17.28
C GLU A 114 -14.23 -13.06 -15.80
N CYS A 115 -13.37 -14.02 -15.50
CA CYS A 115 -13.17 -14.56 -14.16
C CYS A 115 -11.71 -14.51 -13.71
N LEU A 116 -11.50 -14.34 -12.41
CA LEU A 116 -10.18 -14.53 -11.82
C LEU A 116 -9.75 -16.00 -11.86
N VAL A 117 -8.44 -16.24 -11.83
CA VAL A 117 -7.88 -17.59 -11.67
C VAL A 117 -7.66 -17.87 -10.17
N LYS A 118 -8.28 -18.94 -9.65
CA LYS A 118 -8.13 -19.34 -8.24
C LYS A 118 -6.65 -19.54 -7.87
N GLY A 119 -6.22 -18.86 -6.80
CA GLY A 119 -4.84 -18.89 -6.31
C GLY A 119 -3.88 -17.96 -7.06
N ARG A 120 -4.37 -17.11 -7.98
CA ARG A 120 -3.59 -16.06 -8.64
C ARG A 120 -4.17 -14.71 -8.23
N ASN A 121 -3.43 -13.96 -7.42
CA ASN A 121 -3.83 -12.60 -7.07
C ASN A 121 -3.76 -11.68 -8.30
N GLU A 122 -4.54 -10.61 -8.31
CA GLU A 122 -4.62 -9.66 -9.43
C GLU A 122 -4.70 -8.21 -8.94
N PRO A 123 -4.30 -7.22 -9.76
CA PRO A 123 -4.34 -5.81 -9.36
C PRO A 123 -5.70 -5.31 -8.88
N CYS A 124 -6.80 -5.82 -9.44
CA CYS A 124 -8.17 -5.46 -9.02
C CYS A 124 -8.46 -5.81 -7.55
N LEU A 125 -7.75 -6.80 -6.98
CA LEU A 125 -7.89 -7.22 -5.59
C LEU A 125 -7.25 -6.25 -4.59
N VAL A 126 -6.58 -5.18 -5.06
CA VAL A 126 -6.09 -4.09 -4.17
C VAL A 126 -7.20 -3.49 -3.33
N ARG A 127 -8.45 -3.52 -3.83
CA ARG A 127 -9.61 -3.06 -3.05
C ARG A 127 -9.83 -3.86 -1.77
N GLN A 128 -9.51 -5.14 -1.75
CA GLN A 128 -9.59 -5.95 -0.54
C GLN A 128 -8.56 -5.48 0.51
N VAL A 129 -7.37 -5.07 0.08
CA VAL A 129 -6.36 -4.48 0.98
C VAL A 129 -6.90 -3.20 1.64
N VAL A 130 -7.55 -2.33 0.87
CA VAL A 130 -8.17 -1.10 1.40
C VAL A 130 -9.28 -1.42 2.40
N GLU A 131 -10.14 -2.40 2.12
CA GLU A 131 -11.21 -2.83 3.04
C GLU A 131 -10.67 -3.30 4.38
N VAL A 132 -9.58 -4.09 4.36
CA VAL A 132 -8.92 -4.55 5.59
C VAL A 132 -8.30 -3.38 6.36
N ILE A 133 -7.61 -2.46 5.68
CA ILE A 133 -7.01 -1.27 6.32
C ILE A 133 -8.10 -0.40 6.95
N ALA A 134 -9.18 -0.12 6.22
CA ALA A 134 -10.30 0.69 6.69
C ALA A 134 -10.90 0.12 7.97
N ALA A 135 -11.20 -1.18 7.97
CA ALA A 135 -11.76 -1.86 9.14
C ALA A 135 -10.78 -1.90 10.32
N THR A 136 -9.52 -2.22 10.07
CA THR A 136 -8.45 -2.28 11.10
C THR A 136 -8.27 -0.94 11.82
N LYS A 137 -8.44 0.16 11.09
CA LYS A 137 -8.22 1.52 11.62
C LYS A 137 -9.52 2.25 11.98
N GLY A 138 -10.67 1.58 11.88
CA GLY A 138 -11.97 2.16 12.22
C GLY A 138 -12.41 3.31 11.29
N ILE A 139 -11.93 3.32 10.05
CA ILE A 139 -12.25 4.35 9.05
C ILE A 139 -13.48 3.94 8.26
N ALA A 140 -14.57 4.70 8.39
CA ALA A 140 -15.82 4.43 7.67
C ALA A 140 -15.78 4.91 6.21
N ASP A 141 -15.12 6.03 5.95
CA ASP A 141 -14.99 6.62 4.62
C ASP A 141 -13.84 5.97 3.84
N ILE A 142 -14.17 4.91 3.12
CA ILE A 142 -13.22 4.20 2.25
C ILE A 142 -12.78 5.07 1.07
N GLU A 143 -13.61 6.00 0.61
CA GLU A 143 -13.28 6.85 -0.53
C GLU A 143 -12.20 7.86 -0.14
N ASP A 144 -12.35 8.54 0.99
CA ASP A 144 -11.34 9.47 1.51
C ASP A 144 -10.04 8.76 1.89
N LEU A 145 -10.12 7.56 2.48
CA LEU A 145 -8.95 6.70 2.70
C LEU A 145 -8.24 6.39 1.37
N SER A 146 -9.00 6.00 0.34
CA SER A 146 -8.44 5.68 -0.97
C SER A 146 -7.76 6.90 -1.62
N LYS A 147 -8.38 8.09 -1.51
CA LYS A 147 -7.79 9.35 -1.98
C LYS A 147 -6.47 9.64 -1.27
N THR A 148 -6.41 9.45 0.05
CA THR A 148 -5.17 9.68 0.81
C THR A 148 -4.06 8.72 0.41
N LEU A 149 -4.36 7.43 0.28
CA LEU A 149 -3.40 6.40 -0.16
C LEU A 149 -2.92 6.65 -1.60
N TYR A 150 -3.83 7.08 -2.48
CA TYR A 150 -3.51 7.51 -3.85
C TYR A 150 -2.58 8.74 -3.84
N HIS A 151 -2.93 9.79 -3.10
CA HIS A 151 -2.09 10.99 -2.97
C HIS A 151 -0.69 10.68 -2.42
N ASN A 152 -0.59 9.77 -1.45
CA ASN A 152 0.70 9.32 -0.94
C ASN A 152 1.58 8.73 -2.03
N THR A 153 0.98 7.93 -2.91
CA THR A 153 1.66 7.26 -4.02
C THR A 153 2.07 8.28 -5.08
N CYS A 154 1.14 9.15 -5.49
CA CYS A 154 1.40 10.17 -6.51
C CYS A 154 2.48 11.15 -6.07
N ARG A 155 2.47 11.69 -4.85
CA ARG A 155 3.51 12.65 -4.43
C ARG A 155 4.94 12.09 -4.47
N VAL A 156 5.08 10.76 -4.34
CA VAL A 156 6.38 10.10 -4.34
C VAL A 156 6.77 9.70 -5.76
N PHE A 157 5.90 8.97 -6.46
CA PHE A 157 6.23 8.33 -7.75
C PHE A 157 5.74 9.11 -8.97
N PHE A 158 4.73 9.96 -8.81
CA PHE A 158 4.07 10.70 -9.89
C PHE A 158 3.77 12.16 -9.49
N PRO A 159 4.78 12.94 -9.07
CA PRO A 159 4.53 14.26 -8.49
C PRO A 159 3.82 15.22 -9.47
N HIS A 160 4.03 15.05 -10.77
CA HIS A 160 3.36 15.83 -11.82
C HIS A 160 1.86 15.50 -12.00
N ASP A 161 1.42 14.32 -11.57
CA ASP A 161 0.02 13.90 -11.68
C ASP A 161 -0.86 14.60 -10.65
N LEU A 162 -0.28 14.98 -9.49
CA LEU A 162 -0.97 15.79 -8.49
C LEU A 162 -1.21 17.22 -8.97
N ASP A 163 -0.20 17.82 -9.59
CA ASP A 163 -0.33 19.15 -10.18
C ASP A 163 -1.41 19.14 -11.27
N SER A 164 -1.43 18.10 -12.12
CA SER A 164 -2.43 17.93 -13.18
C SER A 164 -3.86 17.75 -12.63
N MET A 165 -4.05 16.99 -11.54
CA MET A 165 -5.37 16.86 -10.91
C MET A 165 -5.81 18.14 -10.22
N ALA A 166 -4.90 18.87 -9.56
CA ALA A 166 -5.18 20.18 -8.99
C ALA A 166 -5.60 21.17 -10.10
N ASP A 167 -4.91 21.17 -11.24
CA ASP A 167 -5.24 22.00 -12.39
C ASP A 167 -6.61 21.65 -12.99
N VAL A 168 -6.95 20.36 -13.10
CA VAL A 168 -8.29 19.92 -13.57
C VAL A 168 -9.39 20.35 -12.60
N LEU A 169 -9.17 20.24 -11.30
CA LEU A 169 -10.13 20.70 -10.28
C LEU A 169 -10.34 22.22 -10.34
N LEU A 170 -9.26 22.99 -10.51
CA LEU A 170 -9.31 24.44 -10.71
C LEU A 170 -10.02 24.83 -12.02
N ALA A 171 -9.80 24.08 -13.11
CA ALA A 171 -10.45 24.31 -14.40
C ALA A 171 -11.95 23.92 -14.39
N SER A 172 -12.34 22.97 -13.54
CA SER A 172 -13.73 22.50 -13.38
C SER A 172 -14.56 23.33 -12.40
N SER A 173 -13.92 24.21 -11.63
CA SER A 173 -14.62 25.12 -10.72
C SER A 173 -15.35 26.21 -11.52
N PRO A 174 -16.65 26.47 -11.29
CA PRO A 174 -17.35 27.55 -11.96
C PRO A 174 -16.64 28.87 -11.67
N LYS A 175 -16.28 29.61 -12.71
CA LYS A 175 -15.82 30.99 -12.57
C LYS A 175 -16.96 31.80 -11.96
N THR A 176 -16.87 32.10 -10.67
CA THR A 176 -17.69 33.13 -10.04
C THR A 176 -17.37 34.46 -10.73
N VAL A 177 -18.36 34.99 -11.44
CA VAL A 177 -18.42 36.38 -11.92
C VAL A 177 -18.72 37.29 -10.74
#